data_AF-A0A9N9RF46-F1
#
_entry.id   AF-A0A9N9RF46-F1
#
_cell.length_a   1.000
_cell.length_b   1.000
_cell.length_c   1.000
_cell.angle_alpha   90.00
_cell.angle_beta   90.00
_cell.angle_gamma   90.00
#
_symmetry.space_group_name_H-M   'P 1'
#
loop_
_entity.id
_entity.type
_entity.pdbx_description
1 polymer ?
#
loop_
_entity_poly.entity_id
_entity_poly.type
_entity_poly.pdbx_seq_one_letter_code
_entity_poly.pdbx_strand_id
1 'polypeptide(L)'
;MSDIIDNEELDKDTVEAEVLKDIFRNNYSLLTETTVSLKKSYINKLHESKSGSKIAVGISNNNSVEVFEITKGSLSSVCRLSGHQKSLTEVVFSPNDDQTLYTTGHDGVIKMWDLRASGSCSQEYKDDVDEQIVRPYECMDVSCNGRVLCAGSQLVQDDAYLVFWDQRKPTPLGGYWNSHTDDITQVKFHREKTEILTTGALDGLLNVFNILEETEDDALIFSLNVENSIEKINWLDTHQVTCTTQSNDLQIWNTDSGDLVKSYTRDKIAKSIKRSKGDDCYLVDTFMSNDNNPVLLAGSHGANGDVLRSVTILEKKLQPRSNFKQNKQIVRCCWYDKERDILVTAGESGLVSVWSVESVQPSSCKLTTSLHDLRVNRHKPY
;
A
#
# COMPACT_ATOMS: atom_id res chain seq x y z
N MET A 1 19.35 -39.75 21.77
CA MET A 1 18.87 -38.37 21.81
C MET A 1 17.91 -38.27 20.64
N SER A 2 16.63 -38.45 20.92
CA SER A 2 15.57 -38.60 19.93
C SER A 2 15.43 -37.32 19.11
N ASP A 3 15.49 -37.47 17.79
CA ASP A 3 15.20 -36.41 16.82
C ASP A 3 13.81 -35.84 17.13
N ILE A 4 13.77 -34.59 17.58
CA ILE A 4 12.56 -33.78 17.58
C ILE A 4 12.33 -33.45 16.10
N ILE A 5 11.57 -34.31 15.42
CA ILE A 5 10.95 -33.94 14.16
C ILE A 5 9.87 -32.94 14.54
N ASP A 6 10.15 -31.64 14.39
CA ASP A 6 9.12 -30.61 14.35
C ASP A 6 8.21 -30.96 13.17
N ASN A 7 7.17 -31.75 13.44
CA ASN A 7 5.98 -31.84 12.60
C ASN A 7 5.23 -30.52 12.74
N GLU A 8 5.84 -29.41 12.27
CA GLU A 8 5.07 -28.19 12.07
C GLU A 8 4.00 -28.49 11.03
N GLU A 9 2.74 -28.48 11.45
CA GLU A 9 1.62 -28.59 10.54
C GLU A 9 1.71 -27.44 9.52
N LEU A 10 1.97 -27.80 8.26
CA LEU A 10 1.95 -26.86 7.15
C LEU A 10 0.58 -26.19 7.06
N ASP A 11 0.58 -24.86 6.90
CA ASP A 11 -0.65 -24.08 6.81
C ASP A 11 -1.45 -24.46 5.56
N LYS A 12 -2.74 -24.71 5.76
CA LYS A 12 -3.67 -25.23 4.76
C LYS A 12 -4.99 -24.49 4.82
N ASP A 13 -5.77 -24.64 3.77
CA ASP A 13 -7.14 -24.15 3.78
C ASP A 13 -8.00 -25.00 4.73
N THR A 14 -8.75 -24.31 5.58
CA THR A 14 -9.66 -24.91 6.58
C THR A 14 -10.94 -25.48 5.96
N VAL A 15 -11.18 -25.21 4.68
CA VAL A 15 -12.38 -25.60 3.93
C VAL A 15 -11.97 -26.09 2.56
N GLU A 16 -12.80 -26.99 2.01
CA GLU A 16 -12.60 -27.52 0.67
C GLU A 16 -12.70 -26.44 -0.42
N ALA A 17 -12.04 -26.68 -1.56
CA ALA A 17 -11.92 -25.72 -2.65
C ALA A 17 -13.27 -25.29 -3.27
N GLU A 18 -14.30 -26.13 -3.21
CA GLU A 18 -15.65 -25.80 -3.69
C GLU A 18 -16.33 -24.80 -2.76
N VAL A 19 -16.31 -25.06 -1.45
CA VAL A 19 -16.86 -24.17 -0.43
C VAL A 19 -16.13 -22.82 -0.41
N LEU A 20 -14.82 -22.81 -0.70
CA LEU A 20 -14.08 -21.56 -0.84
C LEU A 20 -14.61 -20.68 -1.98
N LYS A 21 -15.06 -21.25 -3.10
CA LYS A 21 -15.64 -20.46 -4.20
C LYS A 21 -16.96 -19.80 -3.79
N ASP A 22 -17.76 -20.48 -2.97
CA ASP A 22 -19.05 -19.95 -2.49
C ASP A 22 -18.88 -18.87 -1.42
N ILE A 23 -17.83 -19.01 -0.59
CA ILE A 23 -17.48 -18.04 0.45
C ILE A 23 -16.90 -16.77 -0.17
N PHE A 24 -15.98 -16.90 -1.14
CA PHE A 24 -15.31 -15.78 -1.81
C PHE A 24 -16.01 -15.47 -3.13
N ARG A 25 -17.12 -14.72 -3.06
CA ARG A 25 -18.00 -14.46 -4.21
C ARG A 25 -17.38 -13.55 -5.28
N ASN A 26 -16.49 -12.63 -4.88
CA ASN A 26 -15.89 -11.69 -5.81
C ASN A 26 -14.59 -12.29 -6.37
N ASN A 27 -14.64 -12.80 -7.59
CA ASN A 27 -13.46 -13.30 -8.29
C ASN A 27 -12.78 -12.16 -9.04
N TYR A 28 -11.57 -11.83 -8.60
CA TYR A 28 -10.67 -10.98 -9.36
C TYR A 28 -9.80 -11.87 -10.25
N SER A 29 -9.73 -11.51 -11.53
CA SER A 29 -8.83 -12.12 -12.50
C SER A 29 -7.60 -11.25 -12.69
N LEU A 30 -6.45 -11.87 -12.93
CA LEU A 30 -5.23 -11.18 -13.31
C LEU A 30 -5.40 -10.61 -14.72
N LEU A 31 -5.41 -9.28 -14.82
CA LEU A 31 -5.54 -8.55 -16.08
C LEU A 31 -4.18 -8.47 -16.78
N THR A 32 -3.15 -8.06 -16.05
CA THR A 32 -1.79 -7.95 -16.54
C THR A 32 -0.80 -8.12 -15.39
N GLU A 33 0.38 -8.63 -15.70
CA GLU A 33 1.48 -8.81 -14.77
C GLU A 33 2.76 -8.40 -15.47
N THR A 34 3.58 -7.60 -14.80
CA THR A 34 4.89 -7.17 -15.29
C THR A 34 5.93 -7.42 -14.23
N THR A 35 7.08 -7.94 -14.66
CA THR A 35 8.26 -8.02 -13.79
C THR A 35 9.09 -6.76 -13.95
N VAL A 36 9.46 -6.17 -12.82
CA VAL A 36 10.29 -4.96 -12.75
C VAL A 36 11.74 -5.25 -13.14
N SER A 37 12.23 -6.45 -12.83
CA SER A 37 13.63 -6.82 -13.08
C SER A 37 13.77 -8.32 -13.33
N LEU A 38 14.65 -8.67 -14.27
CA LEU A 38 15.02 -10.05 -14.57
C LEU A 38 15.78 -10.73 -13.41
N LYS A 39 16.38 -9.95 -12.51
CA LYS A 39 16.98 -10.44 -11.26
C LYS A 39 15.94 -10.41 -10.16
N LYS A 40 15.95 -11.40 -9.24
CA LYS A 40 15.13 -11.41 -8.02
C LYS A 40 15.26 -10.08 -7.28
N SER A 41 14.25 -9.23 -7.36
CA SER A 41 14.17 -7.92 -6.73
C SER A 41 12.88 -7.83 -5.93
N TYR A 42 12.94 -7.19 -4.77
CA TYR A 42 11.77 -6.97 -3.92
C TYR A 42 11.16 -5.60 -4.23
N ILE A 43 9.84 -5.54 -4.27
CA ILE A 43 9.12 -4.27 -4.31
C ILE A 43 8.63 -3.99 -2.89
N ASN A 44 9.14 -2.91 -2.31
CA ASN A 44 8.84 -2.55 -0.92
C ASN A 44 7.63 -1.62 -0.83
N LYS A 45 7.53 -0.66 -1.76
CA LYS A 45 6.52 0.40 -1.75
C LYS A 45 5.93 0.63 -3.13
N LEU A 46 4.67 1.04 -3.14
CA LEU A 46 3.90 1.38 -4.33
C LEU A 46 3.06 2.62 -4.01
N HIS A 47 3.00 3.56 -4.95
CA HIS A 47 2.11 4.72 -4.86
C HIS A 47 1.54 5.08 -6.23
N GLU A 48 0.28 5.49 -6.26
CA GLU A 48 -0.44 5.93 -7.44
C GLU A 48 -0.27 7.41 -7.71
N SER A 49 -0.48 7.82 -8.96
CA SER A 49 -0.62 9.23 -9.32
C SER A 49 -2.04 9.73 -9.03
N LYS A 50 -2.23 11.05 -8.97
CA LYS A 50 -3.53 11.70 -8.73
C LYS A 50 -4.65 11.20 -9.64
N SER A 51 -4.39 11.04 -10.94
CA SER A 51 -5.37 10.51 -11.90
C SER A 51 -5.51 8.99 -11.87
N GLY A 52 -4.71 8.30 -11.06
CA GLY A 52 -4.58 6.84 -11.04
C GLY A 52 -4.06 6.26 -12.37
N SER A 53 -3.54 7.08 -13.28
CA SER A 53 -3.04 6.61 -14.59
C SER A 53 -1.63 6.05 -14.48
N LYS A 54 -0.85 6.49 -13.49
CA LYS A 54 0.49 5.99 -13.26
C LYS A 54 0.63 5.41 -11.86
N ILE A 55 1.57 4.48 -11.74
CA ILE A 55 2.03 3.91 -10.46
C ILE A 55 3.55 3.98 -10.43
N ALA A 56 4.10 4.19 -9.25
CA ALA A 56 5.53 4.17 -9.00
C ALA A 56 5.84 3.08 -8.00
N VAL A 57 6.87 2.28 -8.27
CA VAL A 57 7.28 1.17 -7.42
C VAL A 57 8.74 1.29 -7.02
N GLY A 58 8.99 1.19 -5.72
CA GLY A 58 10.33 1.24 -5.14
C GLY A 58 11.02 -0.13 -5.17
N ILE A 59 12.22 -0.20 -5.74
CA ILE A 59 12.95 -1.45 -5.94
C ILE A 59 14.11 -1.56 -4.95
N SER A 60 14.14 -2.67 -4.20
CA SER A 60 15.11 -2.88 -3.13
C SER A 60 16.58 -2.96 -3.58
N ASN A 61 16.86 -3.60 -4.72
CA ASN A 61 18.22 -4.05 -5.04
C ASN A 61 19.13 -2.97 -5.66
N ASN A 62 18.55 -1.88 -6.12
CA ASN A 62 19.23 -0.91 -6.97
C ASN A 62 18.87 0.54 -6.62
N ASN A 63 18.15 0.74 -5.50
CA ASN A 63 17.72 2.04 -4.98
C ASN A 63 17.05 2.91 -6.07
N SER A 64 16.31 2.26 -6.98
CA SER A 64 15.66 2.93 -8.09
C SER A 64 14.15 2.74 -8.02
N VAL A 65 13.45 3.68 -8.62
CA VAL A 65 11.99 3.63 -8.76
C VAL A 65 11.66 3.38 -10.22
N GLU A 66 10.75 2.45 -10.46
CA GLU A 66 10.16 2.27 -11.79
C GLU A 66 8.75 2.84 -11.81
N VAL A 67 8.46 3.63 -12.84
CA VAL A 67 7.14 4.24 -13.04
C VAL A 67 6.46 3.51 -14.18
N PHE A 68 5.25 3.01 -13.93
CA PHE A 68 4.40 2.37 -14.92
C PHE A 68 3.17 3.23 -15.20
N GLU A 69 2.67 3.14 -16.42
CA GLU A 69 1.36 3.66 -16.82
C GLU A 69 0.37 2.51 -16.95
N ILE A 70 -0.81 2.69 -16.38
CA ILE A 70 -1.93 1.74 -16.40
C ILE A 70 -2.91 2.23 -17.46
N THR A 71 -2.89 1.59 -18.62
CA THR A 71 -3.89 1.82 -19.67
C THR A 71 -4.75 0.57 -19.79
N LYS A 72 -6.08 0.69 -19.61
CA LYS A 72 -7.09 -0.39 -19.64
C LYS A 72 -6.61 -1.70 -20.29
N GLY A 73 -6.02 -2.61 -19.51
CA GLY A 73 -5.54 -3.91 -19.97
C GLY A 73 -4.02 -4.13 -19.95
N SER A 74 -3.20 -3.10 -19.75
CA SER A 74 -1.75 -3.18 -19.89
C SER A 74 -1.02 -2.26 -18.91
N LEU A 75 0.13 -2.76 -18.44
CA LEU A 75 1.15 -2.00 -17.73
C LEU A 75 2.30 -1.72 -18.70
N SER A 76 2.64 -0.45 -18.87
CA SER A 76 3.81 -0.04 -19.66
C SER A 76 4.78 0.75 -18.80
N SER A 77 6.06 0.35 -18.80
CA SER A 77 7.12 1.11 -18.14
C SER A 77 7.30 2.46 -18.84
N VAL A 78 7.24 3.54 -18.07
CA VAL A 78 7.37 4.93 -18.54
C VAL A 78 8.82 5.37 -18.42
N CYS A 79 9.37 5.25 -17.21
CA CYS A 79 10.74 5.64 -16.91
C CYS A 79 11.25 4.97 -15.64
N ARG A 80 12.56 5.02 -15.45
CA ARG A 80 13.23 4.54 -14.26
C ARG A 80 14.08 5.65 -13.65
N LEU A 81 13.84 5.92 -12.37
CA LEU A 81 14.47 7.00 -11.61
C LEU A 81 15.56 6.39 -10.73
N SER A 82 16.79 6.86 -10.88
CA SER A 82 17.95 6.38 -10.12
C SER A 82 18.75 7.57 -9.62
N GLY A 83 19.17 7.55 -8.36
CA GLY A 83 19.99 8.63 -7.80
C GLY A 83 20.17 8.61 -6.28
N HIS A 84 19.41 7.78 -5.55
CA HIS A 84 19.66 7.53 -4.13
C HIS A 84 20.94 6.72 -3.93
N GLN A 85 21.69 7.06 -2.88
CA GLN A 85 22.97 6.42 -2.56
C GLN A 85 22.79 5.19 -1.64
N LYS A 86 21.66 5.12 -0.95
CA LYS A 86 21.29 4.01 -0.05
C LYS A 86 19.88 3.53 -0.34
N SER A 87 19.44 2.51 0.39
CA SER A 87 18.13 1.89 0.26
C SER A 87 17.01 2.93 0.26
N LEU A 88 16.13 2.79 -0.73
CA LEU A 88 14.92 3.58 -0.84
C LEU A 88 13.87 3.06 0.15
N THR A 89 13.25 3.96 0.89
CA THR A 89 12.28 3.62 1.94
C THR A 89 10.85 3.99 1.58
N GLU A 90 10.63 5.07 0.83
CA GLU A 90 9.29 5.50 0.47
C GLU A 90 9.22 6.20 -0.90
N VAL A 91 8.07 6.07 -1.56
CA VAL A 91 7.77 6.66 -2.87
C VAL A 91 6.38 7.28 -2.81
N VAL A 92 6.23 8.55 -3.17
CA VAL A 92 4.95 9.28 -3.07
C VAL A 92 4.77 10.18 -4.28
N PHE A 93 3.65 10.09 -4.98
CA PHE A 93 3.29 11.07 -6.01
C PHE A 93 2.78 12.36 -5.39
N SER A 94 2.99 13.48 -6.09
CA SER A 94 2.33 14.74 -5.76
C SER A 94 0.80 14.57 -5.80
N PRO A 95 0.07 14.96 -4.75
CA PRO A 95 -1.40 14.93 -4.77
C PRO A 95 -2.00 15.97 -5.74
N ASN A 96 -1.19 16.87 -6.27
CA ASN A 96 -1.63 17.92 -7.18
C ASN A 96 -1.47 17.57 -8.66
N ASP A 97 -0.54 16.68 -9.02
CA ASP A 97 -0.16 16.42 -10.41
C ASP A 97 0.44 15.02 -10.62
N ASP A 98 0.37 14.51 -11.85
CA ASP A 98 0.85 13.16 -12.22
C ASP A 98 2.31 13.11 -12.70
N GLN A 99 3.07 14.19 -12.50
CA GLN A 99 4.39 14.37 -13.11
C GLN A 99 5.48 14.62 -12.08
N THR A 100 5.11 14.92 -10.85
CA THR A 100 6.01 15.12 -9.73
C THR A 100 5.92 13.91 -8.81
N LEU A 101 7.08 13.30 -8.57
CA LEU A 101 7.24 12.18 -7.65
C LEU A 101 8.26 12.57 -6.58
N TYR A 102 8.03 12.16 -5.35
CA TYR A 102 8.98 12.25 -4.25
C TYR A 102 9.44 10.87 -3.84
N THR A 103 10.71 10.77 -3.49
CA THR A 103 11.32 9.55 -2.96
C THR A 103 12.20 9.90 -1.79
N THR A 104 12.31 8.99 -0.84
CA THR A 104 13.21 9.12 0.32
C THR A 104 13.91 7.81 0.59
N GLY A 105 14.99 7.85 1.36
CA GLY A 105 15.79 6.69 1.66
C GLY A 105 16.69 6.85 2.88
N HIS A 106 17.45 5.79 3.14
CA HIS A 106 18.44 5.76 4.23
C HIS A 106 19.64 6.69 4.01
N ASP A 107 19.71 7.36 2.86
CA ASP A 107 20.68 8.43 2.60
C ASP A 107 20.30 9.75 3.26
N GLY A 108 19.12 9.83 3.90
CA GLY A 108 18.69 11.03 4.63
C GLY A 108 18.33 12.18 3.69
N VAL A 109 17.90 11.85 2.46
CA VAL A 109 17.56 12.84 1.43
C VAL A 109 16.19 12.51 0.86
N ILE A 110 15.34 13.53 0.72
CA ILE A 110 14.15 13.47 -0.11
C ILE A 110 14.52 14.00 -1.50
N LYS A 111 14.22 13.25 -2.55
CA LYS A 111 14.39 13.69 -3.94
C LYS A 111 13.04 13.94 -4.59
N MET A 112 12.93 15.06 -5.29
CA MET A 112 11.80 15.38 -6.15
C MET A 112 12.18 15.15 -7.60
N TRP A 113 11.33 14.43 -8.32
CA TRP A 113 11.51 14.02 -9.70
C TRP A 113 10.42 14.62 -10.57
N ASP A 114 10.81 15.29 -11.66
CA ASP A 114 9.88 15.64 -12.74
C ASP A 114 9.96 14.56 -13.83
N LEU A 115 8.87 13.82 -13.99
CA LEU A 115 8.74 12.77 -15.00
C LEU A 115 8.79 13.30 -16.44
N ARG A 116 8.54 14.60 -16.66
CA ARG A 116 8.69 15.25 -17.96
C ARG A 116 10.16 15.53 -18.30
N ALA A 117 11.00 15.73 -17.28
CA ALA A 117 12.42 16.05 -17.42
C ALA A 117 13.30 14.79 -17.51
N SER A 118 12.82 13.78 -18.27
CA SER A 118 13.46 12.48 -18.44
C SER A 118 13.83 11.78 -17.13
N GLY A 119 13.06 12.02 -16.06
CA GLY A 119 13.32 11.40 -14.75
C GLY A 119 14.56 11.90 -14.04
N SER A 120 15.01 13.12 -14.32
CA SER A 120 16.11 13.76 -13.58
C SER A 120 15.61 14.28 -12.23
N CYS A 121 16.47 14.20 -11.20
CA CYS A 121 16.19 14.80 -9.91
C CYS A 121 16.15 16.32 -10.06
N SER A 122 14.99 16.91 -9.81
CA SER A 122 14.76 18.35 -9.94
C SER A 122 15.21 19.11 -8.69
N GLN A 123 15.03 18.51 -7.51
CA GLN A 123 15.37 19.13 -6.23
C GLN A 123 15.64 18.06 -5.18
N GLU A 124 16.54 18.37 -4.25
CA GLU A 124 16.85 17.55 -3.09
C GLU A 124 16.53 18.33 -1.82
N TYR A 125 15.89 17.67 -0.86
CA TYR A 125 15.63 18.20 0.48
C TYR A 125 16.43 17.34 1.46
N LYS A 126 17.25 18.02 2.25
CA LYS A 126 18.10 17.41 3.25
C LYS A 126 18.12 18.30 4.47
N ASP A 127 18.29 17.67 5.62
CA ASP A 127 18.53 18.38 6.86
C ASP A 127 20.04 18.57 7.04
N ASP A 128 20.50 19.83 6.97
CA ASP A 128 21.92 20.19 7.01
C ASP A 128 22.43 20.49 8.44
N VAL A 129 21.67 20.09 9.47
CA VAL A 129 21.99 20.42 10.87
C VAL A 129 23.31 19.78 11.34
N ASP A 130 23.66 18.59 10.86
CA ASP A 130 24.95 17.95 11.17
C ASP A 130 25.54 17.19 9.98
N GLU A 131 26.50 17.79 9.29
CA GLU A 131 27.16 17.20 8.11
C GLU A 131 27.89 15.87 8.42
N GLN A 132 28.14 15.56 9.70
CA GLN A 132 28.86 14.34 10.09
C GLN A 132 27.93 13.15 10.33
N ILE A 133 26.63 13.38 10.57
CA ILE A 133 25.68 12.33 10.94
C ILE A 133 24.55 12.26 9.92
N VAL A 134 24.62 11.27 9.03
CA VAL A 134 23.50 10.96 8.14
C VAL A 134 22.42 10.23 8.94
N ARG A 135 21.26 10.88 9.08
CA ARG A 135 20.09 10.28 9.71
C ARG A 135 19.17 9.72 8.64
N PRO A 136 18.97 8.39 8.59
CA PRO A 136 18.15 7.76 7.56
C PRO A 136 16.68 8.09 7.78
N TYR A 137 15.96 8.32 6.67
CA TYR A 137 14.50 8.48 6.71
C TYR A 137 13.83 7.15 6.39
N GLU A 138 12.91 6.73 7.25
CA GLU A 138 12.15 5.47 7.14
C GLU A 138 10.85 5.66 6.36
N CYS A 139 10.27 6.86 6.40
CA CYS A 139 9.02 7.16 5.73
C CYS A 139 8.93 8.63 5.32
N MET A 140 8.02 8.92 4.39
CA MET A 140 7.64 10.28 4.05
C MET A 140 6.20 10.35 3.54
N ASP A 141 5.63 11.54 3.60
CA ASP A 141 4.40 11.84 2.89
C ASP A 141 4.28 13.32 2.50
N VAL A 142 3.31 13.61 1.64
CA VAL A 142 3.03 14.95 1.13
C VAL A 142 1.63 15.36 1.52
N SER A 143 1.50 16.56 2.09
CA SER A 143 0.21 17.17 2.40
C SER A 143 -0.70 17.22 1.17
N CYS A 144 -2.02 17.07 1.36
CA CYS A 144 -2.99 17.01 0.26
C CYS A 144 -2.99 18.25 -0.67
N ASN A 145 -2.51 19.40 -0.19
CA ASN A 145 -2.31 20.61 -1.00
C ASN A 145 -0.97 20.64 -1.77
N GLY A 146 -0.14 19.61 -1.63
CA GLY A 146 1.17 19.44 -2.28
C GLY A 146 2.25 20.45 -1.88
N ARG A 147 2.10 21.16 -0.76
CA ARG A 147 3.04 22.21 -0.33
C ARG A 147 4.00 21.76 0.74
N VAL A 148 3.51 21.00 1.72
CA VAL A 148 4.31 20.54 2.84
C VAL A 148 4.69 19.08 2.61
N LEU A 149 5.99 18.80 2.74
CA LEU A 149 6.56 17.46 2.79
C LEU A 149 6.92 17.17 4.25
N CYS A 150 6.70 15.94 4.70
CA CYS A 150 7.16 15.48 6.00
C CYS A 150 7.90 14.15 5.84
N ALA A 151 9.03 13.99 6.53
CA ALA A 151 9.72 12.72 6.65
C ALA A 151 9.98 12.37 8.10
N GLY A 152 9.87 11.06 8.40
CA GLY A 152 10.21 10.49 9.69
C GLY A 152 11.57 9.81 9.65
N SER A 153 12.40 10.09 10.64
CA SER A 153 13.73 9.48 10.77
C SER A 153 13.69 8.16 11.54
N GLN A 154 14.76 7.38 11.35
CA GLN A 154 15.14 6.34 12.30
C GLN A 154 15.64 6.97 13.61
N LEU A 155 15.57 6.22 14.71
CA LEU A 155 16.25 6.53 15.96
C LEU A 155 17.76 6.49 15.72
N VAL A 156 18.39 7.67 15.76
CA VAL A 156 19.84 7.79 15.67
C VAL A 156 20.36 8.47 16.91
N GLN A 157 21.29 7.79 17.58
CA GLN A 157 21.76 8.12 18.93
C GLN A 157 20.60 8.00 19.92
N ASP A 158 19.97 9.13 20.27
CA ASP A 158 18.93 9.20 21.29
C ASP A 158 17.62 9.82 20.78
N ASP A 159 17.58 10.31 19.53
CA ASP A 159 16.43 11.04 19.00
C ASP A 159 15.93 10.46 17.66
N ALA A 160 14.61 10.27 17.58
CA ALA A 160 13.86 10.07 16.34
C ALA A 160 13.00 11.32 16.11
N TYR A 161 12.95 11.83 14.89
CA TYR A 161 12.29 13.10 14.63
C TYR A 161 11.53 13.12 13.31
N LEU A 162 10.59 14.06 13.24
CA LEU A 162 9.88 14.45 12.04
C LEU A 162 10.50 15.76 11.54
N VAL A 163 10.71 15.89 10.23
CA VAL A 163 11.14 17.16 9.63
C VAL A 163 10.17 17.54 8.53
N PHE A 164 9.92 18.85 8.43
CA PHE A 164 9.01 19.44 7.47
C PHE A 164 9.76 20.31 6.47
N TRP A 165 9.30 20.28 5.22
CA TRP A 165 9.80 21.16 4.16
C TRP A 165 8.65 21.79 3.38
N ASP A 166 8.88 22.99 2.86
CA ASP A 166 8.08 23.54 1.77
C ASP A 166 8.62 22.96 0.47
N GLN A 167 7.75 22.37 -0.35
CA GLN A 167 8.06 21.86 -1.68
C GLN A 167 8.85 22.87 -2.55
N ARG A 168 8.70 24.17 -2.34
CA ARG A 168 9.38 25.20 -3.13
C ARG A 168 10.81 25.48 -2.67
N LYS A 169 11.19 25.03 -1.47
CA LYS A 169 12.46 25.40 -0.83
C LYS A 169 13.15 24.16 -0.25
N PRO A 170 14.45 23.95 -0.52
CA PRO A 170 15.17 22.82 0.02
C PRO A 170 15.47 22.95 1.52
N THR A 171 15.31 24.16 2.08
CA THR A 171 15.54 24.44 3.50
C THR A 171 14.41 23.87 4.37
N PRO A 172 14.72 23.15 5.46
CA PRO A 172 13.69 22.68 6.37
C PRO A 172 12.91 23.85 6.99
N LEU A 173 11.61 23.66 7.17
CA LEU A 173 10.71 24.59 7.87
C LEU A 173 10.85 24.47 9.39
N GLY A 174 11.13 23.26 9.85
CA GLY A 174 11.18 22.87 11.26
C GLY A 174 10.99 21.37 11.40
N GLY A 175 10.88 20.91 12.63
CA GLY A 175 10.69 19.50 12.95
C GLY A 175 9.94 19.30 14.25
N TYR A 176 9.64 18.04 14.55
CA TYR A 176 9.16 17.59 15.86
C TYR A 176 10.17 16.56 16.36
N TRP A 177 10.74 16.81 17.53
CA TRP A 177 11.92 16.07 18.03
C TRP A 177 11.60 15.13 19.19
N ASN A 178 10.47 15.32 19.87
CA ASN A 178 10.12 14.57 21.08
C ASN A 178 8.80 13.79 20.95
N SER A 179 8.30 13.64 19.71
CA SER A 179 7.02 13.01 19.42
C SER A 179 7.07 11.49 19.55
N HIS A 180 8.22 10.89 19.24
CA HIS A 180 8.42 9.44 19.24
C HIS A 180 9.78 9.11 19.87
N THR A 181 9.85 7.96 20.55
CA THR A 181 11.08 7.51 21.24
C THR A 181 11.81 6.40 20.48
N ASP A 182 11.31 6.00 19.32
CA ASP A 182 11.82 4.89 18.50
C ASP A 182 11.58 5.21 17.01
N ASP A 183 12.03 4.32 16.11
CA ASP A 183 11.97 4.51 14.66
C ASP A 183 10.56 4.88 14.18
N ILE A 184 10.45 5.98 13.42
CA ILE A 184 9.19 6.44 12.86
C ILE A 184 8.91 5.67 11.58
N THR A 185 8.06 4.64 11.70
CA THR A 185 7.79 3.71 10.60
C THR A 185 6.87 4.30 9.54
N GLN A 186 5.99 5.23 9.91
CA GLN A 186 5.02 5.78 8.97
C GLN A 186 4.64 7.23 9.30
N VAL A 187 4.57 8.04 8.24
CA VAL A 187 4.00 9.38 8.22
C VAL A 187 2.90 9.38 7.16
N LYS A 188 1.69 9.82 7.51
CA LYS A 188 0.57 9.97 6.57
C LYS A 188 -0.20 11.25 6.82
N PHE A 189 -0.23 12.12 5.82
CA PHE A 189 -1.11 13.28 5.82
C PHE A 189 -2.55 12.86 5.57
N HIS A 190 -3.46 13.63 6.15
CA HIS A 190 -4.88 13.47 5.86
C HIS A 190 -5.18 13.80 4.39
N ARG A 191 -6.09 13.04 3.78
CA ARG A 191 -6.40 13.14 2.33
C ARG A 191 -7.08 14.45 1.92
N GLU A 192 -7.90 15.04 2.80
CA GLU A 192 -8.64 16.29 2.54
C GLU A 192 -8.22 17.50 3.38
N LYS A 193 -8.07 17.32 4.70
CA LYS A 193 -7.54 18.32 5.65
C LYS A 193 -6.04 18.49 5.45
N THR A 194 -5.57 19.71 5.29
CA THR A 194 -4.15 20.02 5.01
C THR A 194 -3.29 20.04 6.27
N GLU A 195 -3.94 20.23 7.40
CA GLU A 195 -3.35 20.46 8.70
C GLU A 195 -3.19 19.19 9.52
N ILE A 196 -3.95 18.14 9.19
CA ILE A 196 -3.93 16.90 9.96
C ILE A 196 -2.84 15.96 9.42
N LEU A 197 -1.97 15.54 10.33
CA LEU A 197 -0.94 14.54 10.09
C LEU A 197 -1.07 13.40 11.09
N THR A 198 -0.89 12.17 10.62
CA THR A 198 -0.77 10.99 11.48
C THR A 198 0.61 10.38 11.36
N THR A 199 1.18 9.98 12.48
CA THR A 199 2.46 9.29 12.52
C THR A 199 2.37 8.05 13.39
N GLY A 200 3.22 7.07 13.07
CA GLY A 200 3.35 5.85 13.85
C GLY A 200 4.80 5.43 13.94
N ALA A 201 5.16 4.86 15.08
CA ALA A 201 6.52 4.42 15.35
C ALA A 201 6.55 3.04 16.01
N LEU A 202 7.77 2.53 16.20
CA LEU A 202 8.03 1.27 16.88
C LEU A 202 7.74 1.32 18.38
N ASP A 203 7.66 2.50 18.97
CA ASP A 203 7.27 2.74 20.37
C ASP A 203 5.81 2.32 20.68
N GLY A 204 5.01 2.04 19.65
CA GLY A 204 3.61 1.65 19.77
C GLY A 204 2.64 2.82 19.94
N LEU A 205 3.09 4.04 19.66
CA LEU A 205 2.27 5.25 19.67
C LEU A 205 1.84 5.64 18.26
N LEU A 206 0.56 5.94 18.11
CA LEU A 206 0.01 6.61 16.94
C LEU A 206 -0.33 8.05 17.35
N ASN A 207 0.39 9.01 16.79
CA ASN A 207 0.18 10.42 17.08
C ASN A 207 -0.63 11.09 15.96
N VAL A 208 -1.50 12.01 16.35
CA VAL A 208 -2.29 12.85 15.45
C VAL A 208 -1.91 14.31 15.72
N PHE A 209 -1.46 15.01 14.70
CA PHE A 209 -1.01 16.40 14.79
C PHE A 209 -1.87 17.35 13.98
N ASN A 210 -1.97 18.59 14.44
CA ASN A 210 -2.35 19.77 13.70
C ASN A 210 -1.09 20.60 13.39
N ILE A 211 -0.60 20.51 12.15
CA ILE A 211 0.64 21.16 11.72
C ILE A 211 0.52 22.68 11.52
N LEU A 212 -0.64 23.29 11.80
CA LEU A 212 -0.81 24.74 11.76
C LEU A 212 -0.37 25.43 13.05
N GLU A 213 -0.25 24.69 14.15
CA GLU A 213 0.22 25.22 15.42
C GLU A 213 1.73 25.46 15.39
N GLU A 214 2.19 26.45 16.17
CA GLU A 214 3.58 26.91 16.13
C GLU A 214 4.55 25.96 16.84
N THR A 215 4.08 25.23 17.86
CA THR A 215 4.90 24.35 18.70
C THR A 215 4.48 22.89 18.54
N GLU A 216 5.41 21.97 18.79
CA GLU A 216 5.16 20.52 18.77
C GLU A 216 4.09 20.12 19.80
N ASP A 217 4.18 20.68 21.02
CA ASP A 217 3.27 20.38 22.12
C ASP A 217 1.83 20.82 21.81
N ASP A 218 1.66 21.98 21.17
CA ASP A 218 0.34 22.48 20.76
C ASP A 218 -0.18 21.76 19.51
N ALA A 219 0.72 21.32 18.63
CA ALA A 219 0.38 20.57 17.43
C ALA A 219 -0.14 19.17 17.76
N LEU A 220 0.31 18.54 18.84
CA LEU A 220 -0.11 17.19 19.21
C LEU A 220 -1.57 17.18 19.72
N ILE A 221 -2.50 16.67 18.91
CA ILE A 221 -3.92 16.53 19.27
C ILE A 221 -4.13 15.28 20.13
N PHE A 222 -3.66 14.13 19.62
CA PHE A 222 -3.85 12.84 20.26
C PHE A 222 -2.57 12.02 20.21
N SER A 223 -2.27 11.33 21.31
CA SER A 223 -1.29 10.25 21.35
C SER A 223 -2.01 8.96 21.74
N LEU A 224 -2.21 8.09 20.76
CA LEU A 224 -3.00 6.87 20.88
C LEU A 224 -2.08 5.67 21.10
N ASN A 225 -2.31 4.92 22.17
CA ASN A 225 -1.51 3.74 22.49
C ASN A 225 -2.05 2.51 21.74
N VAL A 226 -1.28 2.02 20.77
CA VAL A 226 -1.58 0.83 19.96
C VAL A 226 -1.14 -0.47 20.67
N GLU A 227 -0.37 -0.34 21.76
CA GLU A 227 0.19 -1.42 22.60
C GLU A 227 1.22 -2.32 21.91
N ASN A 228 1.53 -2.07 20.64
CA ASN A 228 2.50 -2.81 19.86
C ASN A 228 3.07 -1.92 18.75
N SER A 229 4.27 -2.26 18.28
CA SER A 229 4.99 -1.52 17.25
C SER A 229 4.18 -1.43 15.95
N ILE A 230 4.09 -0.22 15.41
CA ILE A 230 3.29 0.06 14.21
C ILE A 230 4.12 -0.23 12.97
N GLU A 231 3.58 -1.03 12.04
CA GLU A 231 4.21 -1.31 10.74
C GLU A 231 3.67 -0.38 9.65
N LYS A 232 2.35 -0.19 9.59
CA LYS A 232 1.71 0.62 8.55
C LYS A 232 0.51 1.39 9.09
N ILE A 233 0.32 2.59 8.54
CA ILE A 233 -0.85 3.44 8.76
C ILE A 233 -1.45 3.76 7.39
N ASN A 234 -2.78 3.72 7.33
CA ASN A 234 -3.55 4.17 6.18
C ASN A 234 -4.87 4.83 6.62
N TRP A 235 -5.28 5.87 5.89
CA TRP A 235 -6.56 6.55 6.08
C TRP A 235 -7.66 5.81 5.31
N LEU A 236 -8.71 5.37 6.01
CA LEU A 236 -9.90 4.79 5.40
C LEU A 236 -10.85 5.88 4.89
N ASP A 237 -11.14 6.85 5.74
CA ASP A 237 -12.03 7.97 5.46
C ASP A 237 -11.47 9.25 6.12
N THR A 238 -12.30 10.29 6.28
CA THR A 238 -11.92 11.58 6.86
C THR A 238 -11.78 11.58 8.39
N HIS A 239 -12.12 10.46 9.03
CA HIS A 239 -12.23 10.33 10.49
C HIS A 239 -11.52 9.09 11.02
N GLN A 240 -11.25 8.09 10.17
CA GLN A 240 -10.77 6.78 10.58
C GLN A 240 -9.43 6.45 9.95
N VAL A 241 -8.52 6.03 10.83
CA VAL A 241 -7.20 5.54 10.50
C VAL A 241 -7.13 4.07 10.86
N THR A 242 -6.60 3.27 9.93
CA THR A 242 -6.17 1.91 10.22
C THR A 242 -4.69 1.89 10.54
N CYS A 243 -4.32 1.14 11.57
CA CYS A 243 -2.94 0.79 11.83
C CYS A 243 -2.77 -0.74 11.87
N THR A 244 -1.71 -1.20 11.21
CA THR A 244 -1.26 -2.58 11.22
C THR A 244 -0.03 -2.65 12.12
N THR A 245 -0.03 -3.56 13.08
CA THR A 245 1.09 -3.78 13.99
C THR A 245 2.07 -4.80 13.41
N GLN A 246 3.30 -4.86 13.94
CA GLN A 246 4.28 -5.89 13.58
C GLN A 246 3.80 -7.32 13.92
N SER A 247 2.92 -7.47 14.92
CA SER A 247 2.26 -8.74 15.22
C SER A 247 1.19 -9.14 14.19
N ASN A 248 0.98 -8.35 13.14
CA ASN A 248 -0.09 -8.50 12.15
C ASN A 248 -1.49 -8.45 12.78
N ASP A 249 -1.68 -7.58 13.77
CA ASP A 249 -3.00 -7.19 14.26
C ASP A 249 -3.45 -5.93 13.52
N LEU A 250 -4.76 -5.81 13.30
CA LEU A 250 -5.37 -4.64 12.68
C LEU A 250 -6.18 -3.88 13.73
N GLN A 251 -5.87 -2.59 13.90
CA GLN A 251 -6.69 -1.69 14.70
C GLN A 251 -7.21 -0.53 13.85
N ILE A 252 -8.37 0.00 14.22
CA ILE A 252 -9.03 1.13 13.56
C ILE A 252 -9.35 2.16 14.64
N TRP A 253 -8.82 3.37 14.45
CA TRP A 253 -8.93 4.48 15.38
C TRP A 253 -9.70 5.63 14.75
N ASN A 254 -10.51 6.32 15.56
CA ASN A 254 -11.15 7.56 15.15
C ASN A 254 -10.25 8.74 15.55
N THR A 255 -9.85 9.55 14.58
CA THR A 255 -8.92 10.67 14.78
C THR A 255 -9.59 11.94 15.29
N ASP A 256 -10.92 12.04 15.24
CA ASP A 256 -11.64 13.18 15.83
C ASP A 256 -11.94 12.95 17.33
N SER A 257 -12.19 11.70 17.74
CA SER A 257 -12.47 11.36 19.14
C SER A 257 -11.28 10.76 19.89
N GLY A 258 -10.29 10.21 19.19
CA GLY A 258 -9.20 9.44 19.78
C GLY A 258 -9.60 8.03 20.21
N ASP A 259 -10.82 7.57 19.88
CA ASP A 259 -11.32 6.28 20.33
C ASP A 259 -10.88 5.12 19.42
N LEU A 260 -10.56 3.98 20.04
CA LEU A 260 -10.41 2.71 19.33
C LEU A 260 -11.79 2.23 18.86
N VAL A 261 -12.00 2.23 17.55
CA VAL A 261 -13.25 1.77 16.93
C VAL A 261 -13.30 0.24 16.89
N LYS A 262 -12.23 -0.39 16.39
CA LYS A 262 -12.16 -1.85 16.18
C LYS A 262 -10.74 -2.37 16.35
N SER A 263 -10.62 -3.58 16.88
CA SER A 263 -9.36 -4.33 16.93
C SER A 263 -9.58 -5.79 16.54
N TYR A 264 -8.76 -6.28 15.62
CA TYR A 264 -8.77 -7.64 15.11
C TYR A 264 -7.39 -8.26 15.26
N THR A 265 -7.33 -9.36 16.01
CA THR A 265 -6.09 -10.11 16.15
C THR A 265 -5.78 -10.91 14.90
N ARG A 266 -4.49 -11.17 14.66
CA ARG A 266 -3.97 -12.00 13.57
C ARG A 266 -4.73 -13.32 13.41
N ASP A 267 -5.00 -14.02 14.51
CA ASP A 267 -5.75 -15.28 14.50
C ASP A 267 -7.18 -15.14 13.98
N LYS A 268 -7.87 -14.05 14.33
CA LYS A 268 -9.22 -13.78 13.83
C LYS A 268 -9.19 -13.49 12.34
N ILE A 269 -8.17 -12.77 11.87
CA ILE A 269 -7.95 -12.49 10.46
C ILE A 269 -7.64 -13.78 9.70
N ALA A 270 -6.71 -14.60 10.17
CA ALA A 270 -6.36 -15.90 9.58
C ALA A 270 -7.59 -16.82 9.43
N LYS A 271 -8.43 -16.91 10.48
CA LYS A 271 -9.69 -17.65 10.44
C LYS A 271 -10.70 -17.06 9.45
N SER A 272 -10.71 -15.74 9.27
CA SER A 272 -11.57 -15.07 8.29
C SER A 272 -11.14 -15.38 6.86
N ILE A 273 -9.83 -15.39 6.57
CA ILE A 273 -9.30 -15.82 5.27
C ILE A 273 -9.26 -17.35 5.10
N LYS A 274 -9.82 -18.11 6.06
CA LYS A 274 -9.94 -19.58 6.03
C LYS A 274 -8.61 -20.33 6.03
N ARG A 275 -7.59 -19.80 6.71
CA ARG A 275 -6.28 -20.46 6.93
C ARG A 275 -6.20 -21.12 8.30
N SER A 276 -5.39 -22.18 8.40
CA SER A 276 -5.29 -23.00 9.61
C SER A 276 -4.29 -22.44 10.60
N LYS A 277 -3.17 -21.85 10.14
CA LYS A 277 -2.12 -21.29 10.98
C LYS A 277 -2.20 -19.77 11.00
N GLY A 278 -2.44 -19.19 12.18
CA GLY A 278 -2.38 -17.74 12.40
C GLY A 278 -0.99 -17.19 12.14
N ASP A 279 0.04 -17.95 12.54
CA ASP A 279 1.45 -17.53 12.49
C ASP A 279 2.04 -17.35 11.09
N ASP A 280 1.35 -17.81 10.05
CA ASP A 280 1.77 -17.62 8.66
C ASP A 280 1.00 -16.48 7.98
N CYS A 281 -0.04 -15.93 8.63
CA CYS A 281 -0.88 -14.88 8.07
C CYS A 281 -0.17 -13.52 8.11
N TYR A 282 -0.18 -12.78 7.00
CA TYR A 282 0.35 -11.41 6.95
C TYR A 282 -0.68 -10.44 6.39
N LEU A 283 -0.57 -9.18 6.80
CA LEU A 283 -1.43 -8.09 6.35
C LEU A 283 -0.73 -7.28 5.25
N VAL A 284 -1.46 -6.93 4.19
CA VAL A 284 -0.92 -6.13 3.09
C VAL A 284 -1.26 -4.66 3.31
N ASP A 285 -2.53 -4.32 3.18
CA ASP A 285 -3.07 -2.98 3.39
C ASP A 285 -4.59 -3.03 3.50
N THR A 286 -5.16 -1.92 3.95
CA THR A 286 -6.60 -1.65 3.99
C THR A 286 -6.98 -0.65 2.89
N PHE A 287 -8.21 -0.71 2.40
CA PHE A 287 -8.72 0.29 1.46
C PHE A 287 -10.24 0.31 1.46
N MET A 288 -10.84 1.40 0.96
CA MET A 288 -12.28 1.50 0.77
C MET A 288 -12.67 0.93 -0.59
N SER A 289 -13.54 -0.08 -0.58
CA SER A 289 -14.06 -0.68 -1.82
C SER A 289 -15.06 0.26 -2.53
N ASN A 290 -15.39 -0.06 -3.79
CA ASN A 290 -16.46 0.58 -4.57
C ASN A 290 -17.80 0.70 -3.80
N ASP A 291 -18.13 -0.31 -2.98
CA ASP A 291 -19.33 -0.36 -2.14
C ASP A 291 -19.24 0.53 -0.87
N ASN A 292 -18.22 1.37 -0.71
CA ASN A 292 -17.92 2.16 0.49
C ASN A 292 -17.73 1.33 1.77
N ASN A 293 -17.31 0.06 1.63
CA ASN A 293 -16.95 -0.76 2.77
C ASN A 293 -15.43 -0.86 2.91
N PRO A 294 -14.88 -0.77 4.14
CA PRO A 294 -13.47 -1.01 4.37
C PRO A 294 -13.14 -2.48 4.12
N VAL A 295 -12.11 -2.71 3.32
CA VAL A 295 -11.61 -4.02 2.95
C VAL A 295 -10.17 -4.12 3.40
N LEU A 296 -9.82 -5.27 3.97
CA LEU A 296 -8.47 -5.66 4.30
C LEU A 296 -7.98 -6.70 3.30
N LEU A 297 -6.77 -6.51 2.79
CA LEU A 297 -6.05 -7.49 2.00
C LEU A 297 -5.05 -8.23 2.89
N ALA A 298 -5.12 -9.56 2.90
CA ALA A 298 -4.27 -10.41 3.71
C ALA A 298 -3.81 -11.64 2.93
N GLY A 299 -2.64 -12.16 3.26
CA GLY A 299 -2.08 -13.36 2.65
C GLY A 299 -1.56 -14.35 3.68
N SER A 300 -1.06 -15.49 3.20
CA SER A 300 -0.37 -16.48 4.05
C SER A 300 0.93 -17.00 3.41
N HIS A 301 1.95 -17.19 4.24
CA HIS A 301 3.24 -17.78 3.87
C HIS A 301 3.17 -19.30 3.61
N GLY A 302 2.13 -19.99 4.08
CA GLY A 302 2.00 -21.45 4.02
C GLY A 302 2.08 -22.10 2.65
N ALA A 303 1.90 -21.32 1.58
CA ALA A 303 2.07 -21.75 0.19
C ALA A 303 3.08 -20.85 -0.54
N ASN A 304 4.23 -20.55 0.08
CA ASN A 304 5.24 -19.61 -0.43
C ASN A 304 4.68 -18.19 -0.73
N GLY A 305 3.61 -17.78 -0.05
CA GLY A 305 2.97 -16.48 -0.27
C GLY A 305 1.93 -16.44 -1.38
N ASP A 306 1.65 -17.54 -2.07
CA ASP A 306 0.71 -17.58 -3.20
C ASP A 306 -0.73 -17.24 -2.80
N VAL A 307 -1.10 -17.48 -1.54
CA VAL A 307 -2.47 -17.22 -1.06
C VAL A 307 -2.64 -15.75 -0.72
N LEU A 308 -3.45 -15.06 -1.53
CA LEU A 308 -3.90 -13.69 -1.30
C LEU A 308 -5.43 -13.66 -1.29
N ARG A 309 -6.02 -13.09 -0.24
CA ARG A 309 -7.47 -13.00 -0.02
C ARG A 309 -7.86 -11.65 0.56
N SER A 310 -9.08 -11.22 0.30
CA SER A 310 -9.62 -9.98 0.88
C SER A 310 -10.80 -10.25 1.78
N VAL A 311 -10.97 -9.38 2.77
CA VAL A 311 -11.97 -9.47 3.83
C VAL A 311 -12.62 -8.10 4.00
N THR A 312 -13.95 -8.05 3.98
CA THR A 312 -14.71 -6.83 4.30
C THR A 312 -14.84 -6.70 5.81
N ILE A 313 -14.52 -5.52 6.33
CA ILE A 313 -14.60 -5.20 7.75
C ILE A 313 -15.99 -4.62 8.04
N LEU A 314 -16.91 -5.45 8.51
CA LEU A 314 -18.25 -5.01 8.94
C LEU A 314 -18.25 -4.65 10.43
N GLU A 315 -19.33 -4.07 10.93
CA GLU A 315 -19.46 -3.69 12.35
C GLU A 315 -19.23 -4.86 13.32
N LYS A 316 -19.75 -6.04 12.99
CA LYS A 316 -19.76 -7.18 13.93
C LYS A 316 -18.80 -8.31 13.57
N LYS A 317 -18.37 -8.41 12.31
CA LYS A 317 -17.59 -9.56 11.80
C LYS A 317 -16.72 -9.18 10.60
N LEU A 318 -15.64 -9.95 10.44
CA LEU A 318 -14.84 -10.01 9.23
C LEU A 318 -15.51 -10.94 8.22
N GLN A 319 -15.94 -10.41 7.08
CA GLN A 319 -16.60 -11.19 6.02
C GLN A 319 -15.64 -11.45 4.86
N PRO A 320 -15.38 -12.71 4.48
CA PRO A 320 -14.59 -13.03 3.29
C PRO A 320 -15.19 -12.39 2.02
N ARG A 321 -14.36 -11.75 1.18
CA ARG A 321 -14.81 -11.03 -0.02
C ARG A 321 -14.26 -11.64 -1.31
N SER A 322 -12.94 -11.63 -1.49
CA SER A 322 -12.29 -12.08 -2.73
C SER A 322 -11.13 -13.03 -2.51
N ASN A 323 -10.85 -13.85 -3.53
CA ASN A 323 -9.74 -14.80 -3.55
C ASN A 323 -8.93 -14.63 -4.85
N PHE A 324 -7.63 -14.35 -4.72
CA PHE A 324 -6.73 -14.05 -5.83
C PHE A 324 -5.88 -15.27 -6.20
N LYS A 325 -6.48 -16.22 -6.92
CA LYS A 325 -5.89 -17.56 -7.16
C LYS A 325 -4.64 -17.58 -8.03
N GLN A 326 -4.42 -16.54 -8.84
CA GLN A 326 -3.29 -16.46 -9.77
C GLN A 326 -2.07 -15.77 -9.16
N ASN A 327 -2.13 -15.40 -7.89
CA ASN A 327 -1.02 -14.76 -7.20
C ASN A 327 0.12 -15.77 -6.99
N LYS A 328 1.35 -15.30 -7.18
CA LYS A 328 2.58 -16.12 -7.15
C LYS A 328 3.66 -15.53 -6.25
N GLN A 329 3.28 -14.60 -5.37
CA GLN A 329 4.22 -13.85 -4.55
C GLN A 329 3.63 -13.42 -3.21
N ILE A 330 4.51 -13.21 -2.23
CA ILE A 330 4.16 -12.46 -1.02
C ILE A 330 3.95 -11.00 -1.40
N VAL A 331 2.73 -10.50 -1.22
CA VAL A 331 2.37 -9.11 -1.55
C VAL A 331 2.76 -8.21 -0.38
N ARG A 332 3.50 -7.13 -0.66
CA ARG A 332 3.97 -6.18 0.36
C ARG A 332 3.22 -4.87 0.33
N CYS A 333 2.73 -4.45 -0.84
CA CYS A 333 1.96 -3.23 -0.99
C CYS A 333 0.86 -3.42 -2.03
N CYS A 334 -0.22 -2.66 -1.87
CA CYS A 334 -1.30 -2.63 -2.85
C CYS A 334 -1.89 -1.23 -2.96
N TRP A 335 -2.59 -1.01 -4.06
CA TRP A 335 -3.38 0.18 -4.29
C TRP A 335 -4.69 -0.22 -4.98
N TYR A 336 -5.81 0.33 -4.51
CA TYR A 336 -7.12 0.07 -5.07
C TYR A 336 -7.70 1.34 -5.69
N ASP A 337 -7.95 1.28 -6.99
CA ASP A 337 -8.66 2.31 -7.74
C ASP A 337 -10.17 2.08 -7.63
N LYS A 338 -10.83 2.90 -6.81
CA LYS A 338 -12.27 2.83 -6.58
C LYS A 338 -13.10 3.16 -7.82
N GLU A 339 -12.62 4.03 -8.71
CA GLU A 339 -13.38 4.45 -9.89
C GLU A 339 -13.38 3.38 -10.97
N ARG A 340 -12.25 2.68 -11.12
CA ARG A 340 -12.07 1.64 -12.14
C ARG A 340 -12.30 0.22 -11.61
N ASP A 341 -12.45 0.05 -10.30
CA ASP A 341 -12.52 -1.23 -9.60
C ASP A 341 -11.32 -2.15 -9.94
N ILE A 342 -10.14 -1.53 -9.94
CA ILE A 342 -8.86 -2.19 -10.24
C ILE A 342 -8.04 -2.25 -8.95
N LEU A 343 -7.50 -3.42 -8.64
CA LEU A 343 -6.52 -3.58 -7.58
C LEU A 343 -5.14 -3.79 -8.20
N VAL A 344 -4.14 -3.04 -7.75
CA VAL A 344 -2.73 -3.25 -8.09
C VAL A 344 -2.02 -3.79 -6.88
N THR A 345 -1.22 -4.84 -7.05
CA THR A 345 -0.43 -5.44 -5.98
C THR A 345 1.02 -5.58 -6.41
N ALA A 346 1.92 -5.33 -5.48
CA ALA A 346 3.35 -5.55 -5.68
C ALA A 346 3.99 -6.23 -4.47
N GLY A 347 5.06 -6.98 -4.69
CA GLY A 347 5.59 -7.87 -3.67
C GLY A 347 7.02 -8.35 -3.87
N GLU A 348 7.35 -9.42 -3.15
CA GLU A 348 8.71 -9.90 -2.99
C GLU A 348 9.32 -10.54 -4.24
N SER A 349 8.49 -10.99 -5.17
CA SER A 349 8.97 -11.58 -6.43
C SER A 349 9.27 -10.52 -7.49
N GLY A 350 9.08 -9.23 -7.18
CA GLY A 350 9.30 -8.16 -8.13
C GLY A 350 8.23 -8.10 -9.22
N LEU A 351 7.05 -8.65 -8.94
CA LEU A 351 5.91 -8.65 -9.84
C LEU A 351 4.98 -7.51 -9.46
N VAL A 352 4.56 -6.74 -10.46
CA VAL A 352 3.43 -5.81 -10.36
C VAL A 352 2.26 -6.46 -11.09
N SER A 353 1.22 -6.79 -10.33
CA SER A 353 0.05 -7.51 -10.81
C SER A 353 -1.17 -6.60 -10.72
N VAL A 354 -1.92 -6.50 -11.82
CA VAL A 354 -3.16 -5.72 -11.90
C VAL A 354 -4.33 -6.68 -11.97
N TRP A 355 -5.30 -6.47 -11.09
CA TRP A 355 -6.47 -7.31 -10.90
C TRP A 355 -7.72 -6.52 -11.26
N SER A 356 -8.63 -7.16 -11.99
CA SER A 356 -9.95 -6.62 -12.31
C SER A 356 -11.01 -7.64 -11.92
N VAL A 357 -12.19 -7.15 -11.51
CA VAL A 357 -13.36 -8.01 -11.35
C VAL A 357 -13.71 -8.62 -12.70
N GLU A 358 -13.95 -9.92 -12.74
CA GLU A 358 -14.54 -10.55 -13.92
C GLU A 358 -15.93 -9.95 -14.11
N SER A 359 -16.11 -9.08 -15.11
CA SER A 359 -17.46 -8.85 -15.63
C SER A 359 -17.93 -10.20 -16.14
N VAL A 360 -18.96 -10.76 -15.52
CA VAL A 360 -19.69 -11.88 -16.11
C VAL A 360 -20.13 -11.40 -17.48
N GLN A 361 -19.40 -11.76 -18.53
CA GLN A 361 -19.95 -11.65 -19.86
C GLN A 361 -21.21 -12.52 -19.81
N PRO A 362 -22.41 -11.98 -20.12
CA PRO A 362 -23.56 -12.85 -20.30
C PRO A 362 -23.11 -13.87 -21.32
N SER A 363 -23.08 -15.13 -20.90
CA SER A 363 -22.69 -16.24 -21.73
C SER A 363 -23.42 -16.05 -23.05
N SER A 364 -22.66 -15.82 -24.12
CA SER A 364 -23.24 -15.88 -25.46
C SER A 364 -23.72 -17.32 -25.58
N CYS A 365 -25.00 -17.54 -25.32
CA CYS A 365 -25.69 -18.78 -25.61
C CYS A 365 -25.49 -18.96 -27.11
N LYS A 366 -24.49 -19.76 -27.49
CA LYS A 366 -24.37 -20.28 -28.84
C LYS A 366 -25.57 -21.21 -29.03
N LEU A 367 -26.70 -20.62 -29.39
CA LEU A 367 -27.76 -21.31 -30.09
C LEU A 367 -27.18 -21.71 -31.45
N THR A 368 -26.50 -22.86 -31.48
CA THR A 368 -26.26 -23.60 -32.72
C THR A 368 -27.59 -24.21 -33.15
N THR A 369 -28.50 -23.38 -33.63
CA THR A 369 -29.57 -23.84 -34.52
C THR A 369 -28.97 -24.02 -35.90
N SER A 370 -28.68 -25.27 -36.25
CA SER A 370 -28.43 -25.66 -37.64
C SER A 370 -29.67 -25.38 -38.47
N LEU A 371 -29.65 -24.32 -39.27
CA LEU A 371 -30.60 -24.15 -40.35
C LEU A 371 -29.87 -24.39 -41.66
N HIS A 372 -30.16 -25.57 -42.19
CA HIS A 372 -29.89 -26.04 -43.53
C HIS A 372 -30.10 -24.95 -44.58
N ASP A 373 -29.20 -24.98 -45.57
CA ASP A 373 -29.33 -24.41 -46.90
C ASP A 373 -30.79 -24.26 -47.38
N LEU A 374 -31.29 -23.03 -47.34
CA LEU A 374 -32.41 -22.60 -48.17
C LEU A 374 -31.91 -21.50 -49.09
N ARG A 375 -31.47 -21.95 -50.28
CA ARG A 375 -31.23 -21.13 -51.46
C ARG A 375 -32.44 -20.23 -51.71
N VAL A 376 -32.24 -18.93 -51.68
CA VAL A 376 -33.16 -17.97 -52.29
C VAL A 376 -32.37 -17.07 -53.23
N ASN A 377 -32.57 -17.33 -54.52
CA ASN A 377 -32.17 -16.48 -55.64
C ASN A 377 -32.62 -15.04 -55.40
N ARG A 378 -31.66 -14.10 -55.36
CA ARG A 378 -31.97 -12.68 -55.50
C ARG A 378 -31.55 -12.22 -56.89
N HIS A 379 -32.54 -12.05 -57.75
CA HIS A 379 -32.40 -11.23 -58.95
C HIS A 379 -32.13 -9.78 -58.56
N LYS A 380 -31.18 -9.16 -59.26
CA LYS A 380 -30.97 -7.71 -59.25
C LYS A 380 -32.14 -7.03 -59.98
N PRO A 381 -32.55 -5.84 -59.53
CA PRO A 381 -33.04 -4.83 -60.45
C PRO A 381 -32.05 -3.66 -60.48
N TYR A 382 -31.45 -3.51 -61.67
CA TYR A 382 -30.70 -2.36 -62.22
C TYR A 382 -29.42 -1.91 -61.50
#